data_AF-A0A7L9C184-F1
#
_entry.id   AF-A0A7L9C184-F1
#
_cell.length_a   1.000
_cell.length_b   1.000
_cell.length_c   1.000
_cell.angle_alpha   90.00
_cell.angle_beta   90.00
_cell.angle_gamma   90.00
#
_symmetry.space_group_name_H-M   'P 1'
#
loop_
_entity.id
_entity.type
_entity.pdbx_description
1 polymer ?
#
loop_
_entity_poly.entity_id
_entity_poly.type
_entity_poly.pdbx_seq_one_letter_code
_entity_poly.pdbx_strand_id
1 'polypeptide(L)'
;MTFHDSNISTPTALLAITTEELAELLRVSIRHIQRQESAGKIGPKPVRFGKSKRYVLDGPNGIRAWLAAGAPDRREWEARQRMQGGAT
;
A
#
# COMPACT_ATOMS: atom_id res chain seq x y z
N MET A 1 -8.87 -24.75 -37.55
CA MET A 1 -9.36 -23.65 -36.70
C MET A 1 -8.54 -23.61 -35.43
N THR A 2 -7.57 -22.69 -35.33
CA THR A 2 -6.84 -22.40 -34.10
C THR A 2 -7.07 -20.94 -33.75
N PHE A 3 -7.90 -20.69 -32.74
CA PHE A 3 -8.10 -19.35 -32.19
C PHE A 3 -6.84 -19.00 -31.38
N HIS A 4 -5.94 -18.21 -31.97
CA HIS A 4 -4.90 -17.50 -31.21
C HIS A 4 -5.54 -16.26 -30.62
N ASP A 5 -6.14 -16.39 -29.44
CA ASP A 5 -6.51 -15.21 -28.65
C ASP A 5 -5.22 -14.56 -28.12
N SER A 6 -4.77 -13.53 -28.84
CA SER A 6 -3.51 -12.81 -28.60
C SER A 6 -3.77 -11.51 -27.84
N ASN A 7 -4.49 -11.57 -26.71
CA ASN A 7 -4.68 -10.39 -25.87
C ASN A 7 -4.38 -10.66 -24.38
N ILE A 8 -3.15 -11.11 -24.08
CA ILE A 8 -2.63 -11.09 -22.72
C ILE A 8 -2.09 -9.68 -22.45
N SER A 9 -2.99 -8.76 -22.09
CA SER A 9 -2.62 -7.47 -21.52
C SER A 9 -1.94 -7.71 -20.17
N THR A 10 -0.62 -7.63 -20.11
CA THR A 10 0.13 -7.71 -18.85
C THR A 10 -0.31 -6.52 -17.97
N PRO A 11 -0.81 -6.73 -16.75
CA PRO A 11 -1.18 -5.61 -15.88
C PRO A 11 0.10 -4.81 -15.59
N THR A 12 0.22 -3.66 -16.23
CA THR A 12 1.43 -2.82 -16.25
C THR A 12 1.66 -2.08 -14.92
N ALA A 13 0.66 -2.04 -14.02
CA ALA A 13 0.75 -1.38 -12.72
C ALA A 13 0.56 -2.36 -11.56
N LEU A 14 1.52 -2.39 -10.64
CA LEU A 14 1.41 -3.15 -9.40
C LEU A 14 0.37 -2.52 -8.48
N LEU A 15 -0.68 -3.27 -8.12
CA LEU A 15 -1.72 -2.80 -7.21
C LEU A 15 -1.27 -2.76 -5.75
N ALA A 16 -0.38 -3.67 -5.36
CA ALA A 16 0.10 -3.77 -4.00
C ALA A 16 1.52 -4.34 -3.93
N ILE A 17 2.28 -3.89 -2.94
CA ILE A 17 3.71 -4.17 -2.76
C ILE A 17 4.01 -4.92 -1.45
N THR A 18 5.13 -5.62 -1.37
CA THR A 18 5.62 -6.29 -0.16
C THR A 18 6.24 -5.29 0.84
N THR A 19 6.73 -5.82 1.97
CA THR A 19 7.49 -5.00 2.94
C THR A 19 8.88 -4.66 2.39
N GLU A 20 9.47 -5.58 1.62
CA GLU A 20 10.76 -5.47 0.95
C GLU A 20 10.70 -4.36 -0.11
N GLU A 21 9.70 -4.42 -0.99
CA GLU A 21 9.47 -3.41 -2.03
C GLU A 21 9.19 -2.03 -1.41
N LEU A 22 8.42 -1.96 -0.31
CA LEU A 22 8.21 -0.70 0.41
C LEU A 22 9.51 -0.15 1.01
N ALA A 23 10.37 -1.01 1.56
CA ALA A 23 11.66 -0.62 2.11
C ALA A 23 12.59 -0.05 1.02
N GLU A 24 12.62 -0.71 -0.15
CA GLU A 24 13.36 -0.25 -1.33
C GLU A 24 12.86 1.11 -1.83
N LEU A 25 11.55 1.27 -1.99
CA LEU A 25 10.92 2.52 -2.44
C LEU A 25 11.24 3.69 -1.51
N LEU A 26 11.27 3.46 -0.20
CA LEU A 26 11.59 4.47 0.80
C LEU A 26 13.09 4.60 1.10
N ARG A 27 13.95 3.77 0.46
CA ARG A 27 15.39 3.69 0.70
C ARG A 27 15.76 3.52 2.19
N VAL A 28 15.05 2.63 2.88
CA VAL A 28 15.32 2.26 4.28
C VAL A 28 15.44 0.75 4.43
N SER A 29 15.90 0.26 5.58
CA SER A 29 15.97 -1.18 5.83
C SER A 29 14.59 -1.80 6.07
N ILE A 30 14.42 -3.07 5.69
CA ILE A 30 13.20 -3.85 5.96
C ILE A 30 12.84 -3.83 7.46
N ARG A 31 13.87 -3.98 8.32
CA ARG A 31 13.71 -3.91 9.78
C ARG A 31 13.18 -2.56 10.25
N HIS A 32 13.56 -1.46 9.59
CA HIS A 32 13.02 -0.13 9.88
C HIS A 32 11.51 -0.10 9.59
N ILE A 33 11.08 -0.57 8.41
CA ILE A 33 9.66 -0.65 8.06
C ILE A 33 8.87 -1.48 9.08
N GLN A 34 9.36 -2.68 9.42
CA GLN A 34 8.69 -3.56 10.39
C GLN A 34 8.55 -2.90 11.78
N ARG A 35 9.58 -2.16 12.22
CA ARG A 35 9.55 -1.42 13.49
C ARG A 35 8.55 -0.25 13.43
N GLN A 36 8.52 0.50 12.34
CA GLN A 36 7.55 1.59 12.17
C GLN A 36 6.13 1.04 12.11
N GLU A 37 5.92 -0.09 11.44
CA GLU A 37 4.62 -0.73 11.34
C GLU A 37 4.09 -1.20 12.70
N SER A 38 4.94 -1.86 13.50
CA SER A 38 4.58 -2.31 14.85
C SER A 38 4.37 -1.14 15.81
N ALA A 39 5.11 -0.05 15.64
CA ALA A 39 4.92 1.21 16.35
C ALA A 39 3.71 2.04 15.85
N GLY A 40 2.99 1.57 14.82
CA GLY A 40 1.83 2.27 14.25
C GLY A 40 2.18 3.54 13.48
N LYS A 41 3.42 3.68 13.00
CA LYS A 41 3.92 4.84 12.24
C LYS A 41 3.80 4.71 10.73
N ILE A 42 3.52 3.50 10.22
CA ILE A 42 3.04 3.33 8.85
C ILE A 42 1.52 3.51 8.85
N GLY A 43 1.06 4.57 8.19
CA GLY A 43 -0.34 4.98 8.14
C GLY A 43 -1.25 3.89 7.55
N PRO A 44 -1.11 3.56 6.25
CA PRO A 44 -1.89 2.52 5.62
C PRO A 44 -1.70 1.16 6.28
N LYS A 45 -2.81 0.53 6.65
CA LYS A 45 -2.81 -0.84 7.15
C LYS A 45 -2.61 -1.82 5.98
N PRO A 46 -1.66 -2.76 6.07
CA PRO A 46 -1.49 -3.72 4.99
C PRO A 46 -2.64 -4.72 4.94
N VAL A 47 -2.94 -5.18 3.73
CA VAL A 47 -3.88 -6.27 3.44
C VAL A 47 -3.14 -7.60 3.64
N ARG A 48 -3.78 -8.54 4.34
CA ARG A 48 -3.21 -9.87 4.61
C ARG A 48 -3.92 -10.93 3.76
N PHE A 49 -3.13 -11.63 2.95
CA PHE A 49 -3.52 -12.83 2.22
C PHE A 49 -2.89 -14.04 2.90
N GLY A 50 -3.51 -14.50 3.98
CA GLY A 50 -2.93 -15.52 4.88
C GLY A 50 -1.64 -15.02 5.54
N LYS A 51 -0.51 -15.69 5.24
CA LYS A 51 0.83 -15.29 5.72
C LYS A 51 1.43 -14.13 4.93
N SER A 52 0.93 -13.86 3.73
CA SER A 52 1.44 -12.80 2.85
C SER A 52 0.84 -11.45 3.23
N LYS A 53 1.69 -10.43 3.35
CA LYS A 53 1.29 -9.07 3.71
C LYS A 53 1.59 -8.12 2.55
N ARG A 54 0.60 -7.33 2.14
CA ARG A 54 0.68 -6.44 0.98
C ARG A 54 0.20 -5.04 1.33
N TYR A 55 0.94 -4.02 0.89
CA TYR A 55 0.55 -2.62 1.00
C TYR A 55 -0.03 -2.16 -0.32
N VAL A 56 -1.27 -1.67 -0.30
CA VAL A 56 -1.88 -1.07 -1.49
C VAL A 56 -1.06 0.14 -1.91
N LEU A 57 -0.60 0.16 -3.16
CA LEU A 57 0.32 1.20 -3.63
C LEU A 57 -0.42 2.50 -3.93
N ASP A 58 -1.49 2.40 -4.70
CA ASP A 58 -2.26 3.53 -5.25
C ASP A 58 -3.66 3.67 -4.61
N GLY A 59 -4.41 4.70 -5.00
CA GLY A 59 -5.75 5.00 -4.48
C GLY A 59 -5.75 5.90 -3.25
N PRO A 60 -6.93 6.29 -2.74
CA PRO A 60 -7.09 7.32 -1.70
C PRO A 60 -6.48 6.91 -0.34
N ASN A 61 -6.32 5.60 -0.13
CA ASN A 61 -5.78 4.98 1.07
C ASN A 61 -4.41 4.33 0.87
N GLY A 62 -3.83 4.43 -0.33
CA GLY A 62 -2.59 3.77 -0.69
C GLY A 62 -1.35 4.43 -0.10
N ILE A 63 -0.20 3.75 -0.23
CA ILE A 63 1.11 4.25 0.19
C ILE A 63 1.42 5.62 -0.44
N ARG A 64 1.11 5.82 -1.73
CA ARG A 64 1.38 7.10 -2.39
C ARG A 64 0.56 8.25 -1.81
N ALA A 65 -0.73 8.03 -1.54
CA ALA A 65 -1.58 9.03 -0.91
C ALA A 65 -1.11 9.36 0.52
N TRP A 66 -0.69 8.35 1.27
CA TRP A 66 -0.12 8.53 2.60
C TRP A 66 1.17 9.36 2.58
N LEU A 67 2.08 9.08 1.65
CA LEU A 67 3.30 9.87 1.46
C LEU A 67 2.98 11.32 1.06
N ALA A 68 2.06 11.52 0.12
CA ALA A 68 1.61 12.84 -0.29
C ALA A 68 0.98 13.64 0.86
N ALA A 69 0.34 12.95 1.82
CA ALA A 69 -0.25 13.55 3.00
C ALA A 69 0.76 13.84 4.15
N GLY A 70 2.05 13.65 3.90
CA GLY A 70 3.14 13.89 4.87
C GLY A 70 3.46 12.69 5.76
N ALA A 71 3.10 11.48 5.35
CA ALA A 71 3.34 10.24 6.07
C ALA A 71 2.87 10.25 7.55
N PRO A 72 1.62 10.69 7.85
CA PRO A 72 1.10 10.70 9.23
C PRO A 72 1.06 9.29 9.83
N ASP A 73 1.07 9.19 11.15
CA ASP A 73 0.96 7.88 11.79
C ASP A 73 -0.43 7.24 11.60
N ARG A 74 -0.55 5.95 11.94
CA ARG A 74 -1.77 5.15 11.67
C ARG A 74 -3.02 5.75 12.29
N ARG A 75 -2.92 6.27 13.51
CA ARG A 75 -4.08 6.83 14.19
C ARG A 75 -4.57 8.08 13.48
N GLU A 76 -3.65 8.99 13.13
CA GLU A 76 -3.98 10.20 12.38
C GLU A 76 -4.47 9.87 10.96
N TRP A 77 -3.84 8.91 10.29
CA TRP A 77 -4.23 8.47 8.96
C TRP A 77 -5.65 7.90 8.93
N GLU A 78 -5.97 6.98 9.84
CA GLU A 78 -7.33 6.41 9.96
C GLU A 78 -8.38 7.49 10.27
N ALA A 79 -8.04 8.48 11.10
CA ALA A 79 -8.94 9.60 11.38
C ALA A 79 -9.23 10.44 10.12
N ARG A 80 -8.20 10.76 9.32
CA ARG A 80 -8.37 11.49 8.04
C ARG A 80 -9.25 10.71 7.07
N GLN A 81 -9.09 9.40 7.00
CA GLN A 81 -9.82 8.53 6.07
C GLN A 81 -11.30 8.39 6.45
N ARG A 82 -11.63 8.37 7.74
CA ARG A 82 -13.03 8.41 8.20
C ARG A 82 -13.72 9.71 7.84
N MET A 83 -13.03 10.85 7.91
CA MET A 83 -13.59 12.14 7.52
C MET A 83 -13.86 12.22 6.02
N GLN A 84 -13.00 11.61 5.19
CA GLN A 84 -13.17 11.58 3.74
C GLN A 84 -14.23 10.57 3.27
N GLY A 85 -14.42 9.47 4.01
CA GLY A 85 -15.46 8.46 3.74
C GLY A 85 -16.85 8.79 4.28
N GLY A 86 -17.03 9.96 4.92
CA GLY A 86 -18.32 10.46 5.43
C GLY A 86 -19.09 11.37 4.45
N ALA A 87 -18.57 11.58 3.24
CA ALA A 87 -19.28 12.22 2.15
C ALA A 87 -19.87 11.16 1.22
N THR A 88 -20.98 10.55 1.63
CA THR A 88 -21.87 9.79 0.74
C THR A 88 -23.30 9.96 1.22
#